data_AF-A0A3R9XMU0-F1
#
_entry.id   AF-A0A3R9XMU0-F1
#
_cell.length_a   1.000
_cell.length_b   1.000
_cell.length_c   1.000
_cell.angle_alpha   90.00
_cell.angle_beta   90.00
_cell.angle_gamma   90.00
#
_symmetry.space_group_name_H-M   'P 1'
#
loop_
_entity.id
_entity.type
_entity.pdbx_description
1 polymer ?
#
loop_
_entity_poly.entity_id
_entity_poly.type
_entity_poly.pdbx_seq_one_letter_code
_entity_poly.pdbx_strand_id
1 'polypeptide(L)'
;MRRRSCAAPDHRPTTTGPAARSPFPQIQGEPEMTTDIAVLDRVRQIVAVLTERPVEEIRPEDRLFEDLSLDSLQITELAEKLENDTGLSVDEDQLNAAGVTVVRCAELAAGH
;
A
#
# COMPACT_ATOMS: atom_id res chain seq x y z
N MET A 1 10.96 -70.14 -17.53
CA MET A 1 12.18 -69.61 -16.87
C MET A 1 12.22 -68.09 -17.00
N ARG A 2 12.40 -67.37 -15.87
CA ARG A 2 13.10 -66.08 -15.62
C ARG A 2 13.49 -65.25 -16.86
N ARG A 3 13.27 -63.92 -16.93
CA ARG A 3 13.85 -62.88 -16.04
C ARG A 3 13.08 -61.54 -16.14
N ARG A 4 13.04 -60.83 -15.00
CA ARG A 4 12.79 -59.39 -14.85
C ARG A 4 13.81 -58.57 -15.64
N SER A 5 13.39 -57.43 -16.18
CA SER A 5 14.22 -56.21 -16.13
C SER A 5 13.35 -54.95 -16.16
N CYS A 6 13.60 -54.07 -15.19
CA CYS A 6 13.09 -52.72 -15.12
C CYS A 6 13.89 -51.79 -16.05
N ALA A 7 13.25 -50.74 -16.57
CA ALA A 7 13.90 -49.53 -17.04
C ALA A 7 12.90 -48.36 -16.91
N ALA A 8 13.37 -47.29 -16.29
CA ALA A 8 12.60 -46.15 -15.78
C ALA A 8 12.10 -45.21 -16.90
N PRO A 9 11.00 -44.46 -16.68
CA PRO A 9 10.68 -43.31 -17.50
C PRO A 9 11.60 -42.12 -17.13
N ASP A 10 12.34 -41.60 -18.11
CA ASP A 10 13.08 -40.34 -18.02
C ASP A 10 12.08 -39.18 -17.87
N HIS A 11 12.00 -38.63 -16.66
CA HIS A 11 11.27 -37.41 -16.38
C HIS A 11 12.29 -36.33 -16.07
N ARG A 12 12.49 -35.43 -17.03
CA ARG A 12 13.12 -34.13 -16.78
C ARG A 12 12.04 -33.08 -16.60
N PRO A 13 11.66 -32.72 -15.37
CA PRO A 13 10.99 -31.44 -15.16
C PRO A 13 12.05 -30.34 -15.30
N THR A 14 11.93 -29.55 -16.35
CA THR A 14 12.68 -28.30 -16.51
C THR A 14 12.21 -27.32 -15.43
N THR A 15 13.14 -26.96 -14.55
CA THR A 15 13.04 -25.79 -13.68
C THR A 15 12.87 -24.53 -14.53
N THR A 16 11.76 -23.82 -14.33
CA THR A 16 11.62 -22.38 -14.58
C THR A 16 10.80 -21.83 -13.43
N GLY A 17 11.41 -20.93 -12.66
CA GLY A 17 11.00 -20.57 -11.31
C GLY A 17 9.68 -19.81 -11.18
N PRO A 18 9.21 -19.63 -9.94
CA PRO A 18 8.04 -18.81 -9.66
C PRO A 18 8.43 -17.33 -9.81
N ALA A 19 7.99 -16.69 -10.88
CA ALA A 19 7.85 -15.23 -10.86
C ALA A 19 6.63 -14.92 -9.98
N ALA A 20 6.90 -14.67 -8.70
CA ALA A 20 5.96 -14.07 -7.79
C ALA A 20 5.47 -12.74 -8.39
N ARG A 21 4.30 -12.75 -9.04
CA ARG A 21 3.53 -11.53 -9.18
C ARG A 21 2.86 -11.33 -7.84
N SER A 22 3.31 -10.27 -7.18
CA SER A 22 2.96 -9.85 -5.82
C SER A 22 1.50 -10.14 -5.49
N PRO A 23 1.22 -10.80 -4.35
CA PRO A 23 -0.13 -10.79 -3.83
C PRO A 23 -0.42 -9.33 -3.46
N PHE A 24 -1.31 -8.68 -4.19
CA PHE A 24 -1.97 -7.48 -3.68
C PHE A 24 -2.55 -7.87 -2.31
N PRO A 25 -2.17 -7.20 -1.20
CA PRO A 25 -2.78 -7.48 0.08
C PRO A 25 -4.27 -7.18 -0.03
N GLN A 26 -5.08 -8.24 0.05
CA GLN A 26 -6.51 -8.11 0.24
C GLN A 26 -6.71 -7.60 1.67
N ILE A 27 -6.85 -6.29 1.82
CA ILE A 27 -7.25 -5.70 3.09
C ILE A 27 -8.72 -6.08 3.36
N GLN A 28 -8.89 -7.03 4.27
CA GLN A 28 -10.16 -7.36 4.90
C GLN A 28 -9.96 -7.16 6.41
N GLY A 29 -10.55 -6.09 6.94
CA GLY A 29 -10.59 -5.79 8.37
C GLY A 29 -11.81 -4.93 8.68
N GLU A 30 -12.77 -5.50 9.39
CA GLU A 30 -14.08 -4.92 9.71
C GLU A 30 -14.03 -3.83 10.82
N PRO A 31 -15.08 -2.97 10.94
CA PRO A 31 -14.94 -1.59 11.40
C PRO A 31 -15.73 -1.25 12.68
N GLU A 32 -15.10 -0.66 13.72
CA GLU A 32 -15.87 0.26 14.62
C GLU A 32 -15.02 1.16 15.55
N MET A 33 -13.81 0.76 15.93
CA MET A 33 -12.74 1.68 16.41
C MET A 33 -11.62 1.81 15.35
N THR A 34 -11.98 1.41 14.15
CA THR A 34 -11.14 1.06 13.00
C THR A 34 -10.97 2.24 12.06
N THR A 35 -11.85 3.23 12.09
CA THR A 35 -11.90 4.27 11.06
C THR A 35 -10.59 5.02 10.94
N ASP A 36 -10.00 5.48 12.05
CA ASP A 36 -8.74 6.22 12.02
C ASP A 36 -7.57 5.33 11.54
N ILE A 37 -7.49 4.09 12.02
CA ILE A 37 -6.47 3.11 11.58
C ILE A 37 -6.67 2.69 10.13
N ALA A 38 -7.91 2.59 9.66
CA ALA A 38 -8.25 2.23 8.29
C ALA A 38 -7.96 3.39 7.33
N VAL A 39 -8.29 4.62 7.72
CA VAL A 39 -7.93 5.84 6.98
C VAL A 39 -6.40 5.94 6.94
N LEU A 40 -5.69 5.69 8.05
CA LEU A 40 -4.24 5.68 8.08
C LEU A 40 -3.64 4.63 7.14
N ASP A 41 -4.13 3.38 7.18
CA ASP A 41 -3.68 2.33 6.26
C ASP A 41 -3.94 2.74 4.81
N ARG A 42 -5.10 3.37 4.55
CA ARG A 42 -5.46 3.86 3.23
C ARG A 42 -4.54 4.98 2.74
N VAL A 43 -4.26 5.98 3.57
CA VAL A 43 -3.27 7.04 3.28
C VAL A 43 -1.93 6.39 2.95
N ARG A 44 -1.46 5.44 3.78
CA ARG A 44 -0.18 4.74 3.55
C ARG A 44 -0.18 3.99 2.22
N GLN A 45 -1.27 3.32 1.86
CA GLN A 45 -1.40 2.63 0.56
C GLN A 45 -1.36 3.60 -0.62
N ILE A 46 -2.07 4.73 -0.53
CA ILE A 46 -2.08 5.74 -1.61
C ILE A 46 -0.69 6.35 -1.76
N VAL A 47 -0.07 6.73 -0.64
CA VAL A 47 1.28 7.30 -0.63
C VAL A 47 2.32 6.31 -1.14
N ALA A 48 2.22 5.02 -0.80
CA ALA A 48 3.06 3.97 -1.35
C ALA A 48 2.98 3.90 -2.89
N VAL A 49 1.77 4.00 -3.45
CA VAL A 49 1.57 4.04 -4.90
C VAL A 49 2.13 5.32 -5.52
N LEU A 50 1.92 6.48 -4.88
CA LEU A 50 2.43 7.77 -5.36
C LEU A 50 3.96 7.85 -5.34
N THR A 51 4.58 7.33 -4.27
CA THR A 51 6.04 7.33 -4.09
C THR A 51 6.74 6.17 -4.80
N GLU A 52 6.00 5.24 -5.39
CA GLU A 52 6.50 4.00 -5.97
C GLU A 52 7.32 3.14 -4.97
N ARG A 53 6.93 3.18 -3.69
CA ARG A 53 7.60 2.48 -2.58
C ARG A 53 6.65 1.49 -1.91
N PRO A 54 7.15 0.44 -1.26
CA PRO A 54 6.30 -0.46 -0.50
C PRO A 54 5.70 0.25 0.72
N VAL A 55 4.43 -0.06 1.03
CA VAL A 55 3.69 0.50 2.19
C VAL A 55 4.37 0.22 3.53
N GLU A 56 5.18 -0.84 3.60
CA GLU A 56 5.97 -1.23 4.76
C GLU A 56 7.09 -0.22 5.08
N GLU A 57 7.59 0.50 4.07
CA GLU A 57 8.58 1.57 4.26
C GLU A 57 7.93 2.89 4.69
N ILE A 58 6.63 3.07 4.45
CA ILE A 58 5.90 4.28 4.80
C ILE A 58 5.47 4.22 6.26
N ARG A 59 6.03 5.06 7.13
CA ARG A 59 5.68 5.15 8.54
C ARG A 59 4.63 6.23 8.79
N PRO A 60 3.78 6.08 9.82
CA PRO A 60 2.81 7.10 10.19
C PRO A 60 3.45 8.44 10.58
N GLU A 61 4.68 8.40 11.10
CA GLU A 61 5.46 9.59 11.49
C GLU A 61 6.21 10.26 10.33
N ASP A 62 6.23 9.64 9.14
CA ASP A 62 6.93 10.19 7.99
C ASP A 62 6.25 11.46 7.50
N ARG A 63 7.08 12.44 7.17
CA ARG A 63 6.64 13.75 6.70
C ARG A 63 6.42 13.71 5.21
N LEU A 64 5.25 14.17 4.76
CA LEU A 64 4.82 14.12 3.37
C LEU A 64 5.88 14.72 2.42
N PHE A 65 6.38 15.92 2.72
CA PHE A 65 7.40 16.58 1.90
C PHE A 65 8.83 16.17 2.24
N GLU A 66 9.17 16.06 3.52
CA GLU A 66 10.57 15.94 3.94
C GLU A 66 11.10 14.51 3.89
N ASP A 67 10.26 13.53 4.23
CA ASP A 67 10.67 12.12 4.25
C ASP A 67 10.23 11.40 2.98
N LEU A 68 8.96 11.59 2.60
CA LEU A 68 8.35 10.91 1.45
C LEU A 68 8.56 11.66 0.14
N SER A 69 9.11 12.88 0.20
CA SER A 69 9.40 13.73 -0.97
C SER A 69 8.20 13.93 -1.90
N LEU A 70 6.99 14.04 -1.33
CA LEU A 70 5.79 14.28 -2.11
C LEU A 70 5.82 15.67 -2.76
N ASP A 71 5.42 15.71 -4.04
CA ASP A 71 5.21 16.96 -4.77
C ASP A 71 3.80 17.52 -4.53
N SER A 72 3.59 18.82 -4.78
CA SER A 72 2.27 19.45 -4.66
C SER A 72 1.19 18.75 -5.51
N LEU A 73 1.54 18.25 -6.69
CA LEU A 73 0.64 17.44 -7.52
C LEU A 73 0.25 16.12 -6.85
N GLN A 74 1.21 15.47 -6.18
CA GLN A 74 0.93 14.22 -5.46
C GLN A 74 0.07 14.46 -4.21
N ILE A 75 0.16 15.64 -3.60
CA ILE A 75 -0.73 16.04 -2.51
C ILE A 75 -2.16 16.20 -3.01
N THR A 76 -2.39 16.87 -4.14
CA THR A 76 -3.72 16.97 -4.75
C THR A 76 -4.27 15.57 -5.08
N GLU A 77 -3.47 14.70 -5.71
CA GLU A 77 -3.89 13.32 -6.00
C GLU A 77 -4.19 12.50 -4.73
N LEU A 78 -3.42 12.72 -3.66
CA LEU A 78 -3.66 12.10 -2.35
C LEU A 78 -4.99 12.58 -1.76
N ALA A 79 -5.24 13.90 -1.79
CA ALA A 79 -6.47 14.51 -1.31
C ALA A 79 -7.67 13.95 -2.08
N GLU A 80 -7.66 14.02 -3.42
CA GLU A 80 -8.77 13.53 -4.24
C GLU A 80 -9.07 12.04 -4.01
N LYS A 81 -8.01 11.22 -3.86
CA LYS A 81 -8.17 9.78 -3.56
C LYS A 81 -8.75 9.55 -2.16
N LEU A 82 -8.32 10.33 -1.17
CA LEU A 82 -8.86 10.24 0.19
C LEU A 82 -10.31 10.70 0.23
N GLU A 83 -10.64 11.83 -0.39
CA GLU A 83 -12.01 12.34 -0.50
C GLU A 83 -12.95 11.34 -1.20
N ASN A 84 -12.47 10.69 -2.26
CA ASN A 84 -13.24 9.67 -2.95
C ASN A 84 -13.47 8.41 -2.10
N ASP A 85 -12.56 8.08 -1.19
CA ASP A 85 -12.63 6.88 -0.34
C ASP A 85 -13.44 7.11 0.94
N THR A 86 -13.23 8.25 1.61
CA THR A 86 -13.90 8.61 2.87
C THR A 86 -15.21 9.37 2.65
N GLY A 87 -15.38 10.01 1.49
CA GLY A 87 -16.50 10.91 1.22
C GLY A 87 -16.45 12.24 1.99
N LEU A 88 -15.35 12.52 2.68
CA LEU A 88 -15.13 13.75 3.45
C LEU A 88 -14.17 14.65 2.68
N SER A 89 -14.47 15.95 2.62
CA SER A 89 -13.58 16.91 1.97
C SER A 89 -12.33 17.14 2.81
N VAL A 90 -11.16 17.01 2.16
CA VAL A 90 -9.85 17.20 2.79
C VAL A 90 -9.26 18.50 2.29
N ASP A 91 -8.78 19.33 3.21
CA ASP A 91 -8.23 20.64 2.87
C ASP A 91 -6.78 20.48 2.35
N GLU A 92 -6.59 20.62 1.04
CA GLU A 92 -5.27 20.47 0.39
C GLU A 92 -4.23 21.44 0.95
N ASP A 93 -4.64 22.63 1.38
CA ASP A 93 -3.76 23.64 1.97
C ASP A 93 -3.17 23.13 3.30
N GLN A 94 -4.00 22.44 4.10
CA GLN A 94 -3.56 21.78 5.33
C GLN A 94 -2.65 20.58 5.06
N LEU A 95 -2.80 19.89 3.93
CA LEU A 95 -1.89 18.82 3.52
C LEU A 95 -0.58 19.36 2.93
N ASN A 96 -0.63 20.51 2.26
CA ASN A 96 0.54 21.19 1.70
C ASN A 96 1.40 21.87 2.77
N ALA A 97 0.88 22.01 3.97
CA ALA A 97 1.61 22.61 5.08
C ALA A 97 2.92 21.83 5.39
N ALA A 98 3.98 22.59 5.67
CA ALA A 98 5.26 22.02 6.04
C ALA A 98 5.14 21.21 7.34
N GLY A 99 5.75 20.02 7.36
CA GLY A 99 5.79 19.16 8.54
C GLY A 99 4.53 18.29 8.75
N VAL A 100 3.60 18.25 7.79
CA VAL A 100 2.48 17.31 7.82
C VAL A 100 3.02 15.88 7.71
N THR A 101 2.58 15.02 8.63
CA THR A 101 2.91 13.60 8.64
C THR A 101 1.80 12.76 8.06
N VAL A 102 2.10 11.51 7.70
CA VAL A 102 1.11 10.54 7.22
C VAL A 102 -0.04 10.35 8.21
N VAL A 103 0.25 10.29 9.52
CA VAL A 103 -0.80 10.22 10.56
C VAL A 103 -1.63 11.50 10.60
N ARG A 104 -1.01 12.67 10.47
CA ARG A 104 -1.75 13.94 10.47
C ARG A 104 -2.67 14.06 9.26
N CYS A 105 -2.20 13.57 8.10
CA CYS A 105 -3.01 13.46 6.88
C CYS A 105 -4.23 12.55 7.09
N ALA A 106 -4.06 11.44 7.81
CA ALA A 106 -5.15 10.52 8.15
C ALA A 106 -6.17 11.17 9.09
N GLU A 107 -5.72 11.89 10.12
CA GLU A 107 -6.61 12.63 11.05
C GLU A 107 -7.45 13.69 10.30
N LEU A 108 -6.82 14.43 9.38
CA LEU A 108 -7.50 15.42 8.54
C LEU A 108 -8.59 14.76 7.68
N ALA A 109 -8.28 13.59 7.10
CA ALA A 109 -9.23 12.81 6.31
C ALA A 109 -10.31 12.12 7.15
N ALA A 110 -10.07 11.88 8.44
CA ALA A 110 -11.06 11.38 9.39
C ALA A 110 -11.99 12.48 9.95
N GLY A 111 -11.68 13.76 9.70
CA GLY A 111 -12.47 14.91 10.16
C GLY A 111 -12.21 15.30 11.61
N HIS A 112 -11.00 15.06 12.13
CA HIS A 112 -10.59 15.33 13.51
C HIS A 112 -9.77 16.62 13.71
#